data_AF-A0A955EY12-F1
#
_entry.id   AF-A0A955EY12-F1
#
_cell.length_a   1.000
_cell.length_b   1.000
_cell.length_c   1.000
_cell.angle_alpha   90.00
_cell.angle_beta   90.00
_cell.angle_gamma   90.00
#
_symmetry.space_group_name_H-M   'P 1'
#
loop_
_entity.id
_entity.type
_entity.pdbx_description
1 polymer ?
#
loop_
_entity_poly.entity_id
_entity_poly.type
_entity_poly.pdbx_seq_one_letter_code
_entity_poly.pdbx_strand_id
1 'polypeptide(L)'
;MSEQSPLSNQLPQIHPLPEQYPKTVQARVLELFGLAEGDFEPQVTKFVASRVAELSQDSPGTSIGMGFEREDGFIAADRPMVLSKLHSRPYKMDDPSAYTASFKWLKLQYSLLKQSRTTYDDERLLIDAALRATQIGQVEYFGSYTGNETRRMVAVADLIGKDIPPSESIAVFGSSAMCKERAAVVHNTLKIIGVDSSFMVGNLHVVSLDKQMVEDQPHAWVVVRPKTGGVYQYDPTNPILHIDADGEPTWADPNVKPLDANWHEGVDVGLEEWTTNPDGSKVASEKYQVHYTYSVSPF
;
A
#
# COMPACT_ATOMS: atom_id res chain seq x y z
N MET A 1 34.97 65.46 27.03
CA MET A 1 35.66 64.34 26.34
C MET A 1 35.18 63.06 27.00
N SER A 2 34.27 62.35 26.35
CA SER A 2 33.73 61.05 26.78
C SER A 2 33.57 60.24 25.51
N GLU A 3 34.48 59.30 25.29
CA GLU A 3 34.43 58.36 24.19
C GLU A 3 33.49 57.21 24.57
N GLN A 4 32.39 57.07 23.85
CA GLN A 4 31.53 55.90 23.92
C GLN A 4 32.07 54.84 22.96
N SER A 5 32.43 53.69 23.52
CA SER A 5 32.88 52.49 22.81
C SER A 5 31.69 51.84 22.07
N PRO A 6 31.82 51.45 20.79
CA PRO A 6 30.76 50.74 20.09
C PRO A 6 30.75 49.26 20.53
N LEU A 7 29.64 48.86 21.15
CA LEU A 7 29.30 47.46 21.42
C LEU A 7 29.26 46.68 20.10
N SER A 8 30.22 45.78 19.95
CA SER A 8 30.28 44.77 18.89
C SER A 8 29.11 43.80 19.04
N ASN A 9 28.18 43.83 18.08
CA ASN A 9 27.18 42.79 17.87
C ASN A 9 27.90 41.51 17.39
N GLN A 10 28.37 40.67 18.32
CA GLN A 10 28.73 39.31 17.99
C GLN A 10 27.43 38.49 17.88
N LEU A 11 27.11 38.06 16.65
CA LEU A 11 26.09 37.06 16.40
C LEU A 11 26.42 35.80 17.23
N PRO A 12 25.43 35.16 17.87
CA PRO A 12 25.67 33.94 18.63
C PRO A 12 26.29 32.89 17.70
N GLN A 13 27.43 32.33 18.13
CA GLN A 13 28.01 31.19 17.44
C GLN A 13 27.01 30.03 17.50
N ILE A 14 26.48 29.67 16.34
CA ILE A 14 25.65 28.48 16.17
C ILE A 14 26.58 27.29 16.37
N HIS A 15 26.53 26.68 17.54
CA HIS A 15 27.16 25.38 17.76
C HIS A 15 26.53 24.38 16.78
N PRO A 16 27.33 23.59 16.03
CA PRO A 16 26.78 22.51 15.22
C PRO A 16 26.01 21.56 16.15
N LEU A 17 24.74 21.32 15.82
CA LEU A 17 23.92 20.35 16.53
C LEU A 17 24.62 18.97 16.46
N PRO A 18 24.70 18.22 17.56
CA PRO A 18 25.32 16.89 17.56
C PRO A 18 24.63 15.96 16.55
N GLU A 19 25.45 15.27 15.78
CA GLU A 19 25.11 14.45 14.60
C GLU A 19 24.40 13.11 14.94
N GLN A 20 23.58 13.04 16.00
CA GLN A 20 23.16 11.75 16.58
C GLN A 20 21.70 11.67 17.02
N TYR A 21 20.77 12.17 16.20
CA TYR A 21 19.40 11.63 16.24
C TYR A 21 19.28 10.53 15.19
N PRO A 22 18.73 9.34 15.53
CA PRO A 22 18.47 8.32 14.53
C PRO A 22 17.54 8.91 13.47
N LYS A 23 18.03 8.97 12.22
CA LYS A 23 17.25 9.48 11.09
C LYS A 23 15.94 8.71 11.01
N THR A 24 14.84 9.40 10.78
CA THR A 24 13.54 8.75 10.53
C THR A 24 13.67 7.81 9.33
N VAL A 25 12.85 6.75 9.28
CA VAL A 25 12.86 5.80 8.15
C VAL A 25 12.63 6.54 6.83
N GLN A 26 11.70 7.49 6.81
CA GLN A 26 11.43 8.34 5.65
C GLN A 26 12.66 9.16 5.22
N ALA A 27 13.41 9.74 6.16
CA ALA A 27 14.65 10.44 5.83
C ALA A 27 15.69 9.51 5.19
N ARG A 28 15.84 8.28 5.70
CA ARG A 28 16.70 7.26 5.09
C ARG A 28 16.25 6.90 3.68
N VAL A 29 14.94 6.83 3.42
CA VAL A 29 14.39 6.60 2.07
C VAL A 29 14.73 7.77 1.14
N LEU A 30 14.56 9.01 1.58
CA LEU A 30 14.90 10.19 0.78
C LEU A 30 16.40 10.26 0.44
N GLU A 31 17.26 9.79 1.34
CA GLU A 31 18.71 9.66 1.06
C GLU A 31 19.01 8.67 -0.06
N LEU A 32 18.27 7.56 -0.14
CA LEU A 32 18.38 6.62 -1.26
C LEU A 32 18.05 7.32 -2.59
N PHE A 33 17.12 8.27 -2.61
CA PHE A 33 16.76 8.97 -3.85
C PHE A 33 17.87 9.91 -4.33
N GLY A 34 18.76 10.35 -3.43
CA GLY A 34 19.96 11.13 -3.78
C GLY A 34 21.07 10.32 -4.42
N LEU A 35 20.98 8.98 -4.44
CA LEU A 35 21.98 8.12 -5.04
C LEU A 35 21.94 8.16 -6.57
N ALA A 36 23.12 7.98 -7.18
CA ALA A 36 23.25 7.72 -8.60
C ALA A 36 22.55 6.42 -9.00
N GLU A 37 22.14 6.30 -10.26
CA GLU A 37 21.35 5.15 -10.76
C GLU A 37 22.06 3.81 -10.53
N GLY A 38 23.37 3.73 -10.76
CA GLY A 38 24.16 2.52 -10.54
C GLY A 38 24.29 2.09 -9.07
N ASP A 39 24.14 3.03 -8.13
CA ASP A 39 24.22 2.77 -6.69
C ASP A 39 22.85 2.55 -6.06
N PHE A 40 21.77 2.91 -6.74
CA PHE A 40 20.42 2.89 -6.18
C PHE A 40 19.94 1.46 -5.89
N GLU A 41 19.91 0.59 -6.90
CA GLU A 41 19.35 -0.77 -6.76
C GLU A 41 20.06 -1.63 -5.70
N PRO A 42 21.41 -1.67 -5.63
CA PRO A 42 22.09 -2.42 -4.56
C PRO A 42 21.78 -1.88 -3.16
N GLN A 43 21.62 -0.56 -3.01
CA GLN A 43 21.33 0.05 -1.71
C GLN A 43 19.86 -0.11 -1.31
N VAL A 44 18.92 -0.06 -2.26
CA VAL A 44 17.52 -0.42 -2.05
C VAL A 44 17.39 -1.86 -1.57
N THR A 45 18.08 -2.80 -2.22
CA THR A 45 18.04 -4.22 -1.81
C THR A 45 18.53 -4.40 -0.37
N LYS A 46 19.65 -3.77 -0.01
CA LYS A 46 20.18 -3.79 1.37
C LYS A 46 19.23 -3.12 2.36
N PHE A 47 18.65 -1.99 1.98
CA PHE A 47 17.69 -1.26 2.81
C PHE A 47 16.44 -2.11 3.09
N VAL A 48 15.85 -2.70 2.06
CA VAL A 48 14.66 -3.57 2.19
C VAL A 48 14.98 -4.76 3.08
N ALA A 49 16.08 -5.48 2.83
CA ALA A 49 16.47 -6.63 3.64
C ALA A 49 16.66 -6.25 5.13
N SER A 50 17.34 -5.13 5.38
CA SER A 50 17.52 -4.61 6.74
C SER A 50 16.20 -4.22 7.41
N ARG A 51 15.28 -3.57 6.68
CA ARG A 51 13.97 -3.15 7.22
C ARG A 51 13.06 -4.34 7.49
N VAL A 52 13.04 -5.34 6.61
CA VAL A 52 12.29 -6.58 6.82
C VAL A 52 12.78 -7.27 8.10
N ALA A 53 14.10 -7.39 8.28
CA ALA A 53 14.67 -8.00 9.48
C ALA A 53 14.33 -7.22 10.76
N GLU A 54 14.40 -5.89 10.72
CA GLU A 54 14.04 -5.02 11.85
C GLU A 54 12.56 -5.16 12.21
N LEU A 55 11.67 -5.01 11.23
CA LEU A 55 10.22 -5.06 11.43
C LEU A 55 9.70 -6.45 11.83
N SER A 56 10.38 -7.52 11.43
CA SER A 56 9.97 -8.88 11.77
C SER A 56 10.23 -9.22 13.24
N GLN A 57 11.14 -8.53 13.93
CA GLN A 57 11.42 -8.78 15.36
C GLN A 57 10.22 -8.46 16.26
N ASP A 58 9.41 -7.49 15.85
CA ASP A 58 8.25 -7.00 16.59
C ASP A 58 6.92 -7.58 16.08
N SER A 59 6.96 -8.51 15.12
CA SER A 59 5.75 -9.09 14.54
C SER A 59 5.20 -10.21 15.44
N PRO A 60 3.91 -10.15 15.85
CA PRO A 60 3.29 -11.26 16.58
C PRO A 60 3.20 -12.51 15.69
N GLY A 61 3.55 -13.67 16.25
CA GLY A 61 3.64 -14.94 15.51
C GLY A 61 2.30 -15.66 15.23
N THR A 62 1.15 -15.04 15.52
CA THR A 62 -0.18 -15.63 15.32
C THR A 62 -0.62 -15.51 13.85
N SER A 63 -1.21 -16.54 13.24
CA SER A 63 -1.68 -16.46 11.84
C SER A 63 -2.70 -15.34 11.59
N ILE A 64 -2.70 -14.78 10.38
CA ILE A 64 -3.73 -13.82 9.93
C ILE A 64 -4.81 -14.61 9.19
N GLY A 65 -5.99 -14.73 9.81
CA GLY A 65 -7.10 -15.54 9.31
C GLY A 65 -8.37 -14.73 9.02
N MET A 66 -9.50 -15.44 8.93
CA MET A 66 -10.84 -14.86 8.70
C MET A 66 -11.47 -14.16 9.91
N GLY A 67 -10.98 -14.42 11.13
CA GLY A 67 -11.42 -13.73 12.35
C GLY A 67 -10.48 -12.58 12.75
N PHE A 68 -9.69 -12.11 11.81
CA PHE A 68 -8.69 -11.07 12.03
C PHE A 68 -9.07 -9.86 11.21
N GLU A 69 -9.33 -8.74 11.87
CA GLU A 69 -9.93 -7.55 11.26
C GLU A 69 -8.89 -6.50 10.85
N ARG A 70 -7.79 -6.43 11.59
CA ARG A 70 -6.80 -5.34 11.46
C ARG A 70 -5.42 -5.75 11.93
N GLU A 71 -4.41 -5.53 11.08
CA GLU A 71 -2.99 -5.66 11.41
C GLU A 71 -2.30 -4.30 11.25
N ASP A 72 -1.79 -3.75 12.35
CA ASP A 72 -1.01 -2.51 12.35
C ASP A 72 0.49 -2.75 12.19
N GLY A 73 0.97 -3.91 12.62
CA GLY A 73 2.36 -4.31 12.51
C GLY A 73 2.74 -4.74 11.11
N PHE A 74 4.02 -4.98 10.91
CA PHE A 74 4.51 -5.63 9.70
C PHE A 74 4.07 -7.10 9.67
N ILE A 75 3.67 -7.61 8.50
CA ILE A 75 3.31 -9.01 8.33
C ILE A 75 4.59 -9.80 8.04
N ALA A 76 5.15 -10.45 9.07
CA ALA A 76 6.40 -11.19 8.94
C ALA A 76 6.30 -12.45 8.04
N ALA A 77 7.45 -12.86 7.50
CA ALA A 77 7.57 -13.98 6.56
C ALA A 77 7.20 -15.34 7.16
N ASP A 78 7.36 -15.52 8.46
CA ASP A 78 7.02 -16.76 9.16
C ASP A 78 5.54 -16.85 9.52
N ARG A 79 4.79 -15.74 9.42
CA ARG A 79 3.38 -15.64 9.77
C ARG A 79 2.48 -16.14 8.62
N PRO A 80 1.76 -17.26 8.80
CA PRO A 80 0.87 -17.76 7.76
C PRO A 80 -0.34 -16.84 7.57
N MET A 81 -0.59 -16.47 6.32
CA MET A 81 -1.81 -15.82 5.85
C MET A 81 -2.78 -16.91 5.39
N VAL A 82 -3.98 -16.96 5.96
CA VAL A 82 -5.01 -17.97 5.66
C VAL A 82 -6.26 -17.26 5.11
N LEU A 83 -6.73 -17.62 3.90
CA LEU A 83 -8.06 -17.21 3.45
C LEU A 83 -9.12 -18.28 3.79
N SER A 84 -10.40 -17.94 3.60
CA SER A 84 -11.52 -18.80 3.95
C SER A 84 -11.44 -20.21 3.32
N LYS A 85 -12.13 -21.15 3.97
CA LYS A 85 -11.93 -22.61 3.90
C LYS A 85 -12.06 -23.32 2.54
N LEU A 86 -12.35 -22.65 1.43
CA LEU A 86 -12.64 -23.34 0.17
C LEU A 86 -11.82 -22.88 -1.06
N HIS A 87 -11.19 -21.70 -1.05
CA HIS A 87 -10.62 -21.13 -2.29
C HIS A 87 -9.22 -20.53 -2.14
N SER A 88 -8.44 -20.99 -1.16
CA SER A 88 -7.08 -20.46 -0.99
C SER A 88 -6.07 -21.40 -0.38
N ARG A 89 -4.83 -21.24 -0.84
CA ARG A 89 -3.63 -21.78 -0.23
C ARG A 89 -3.18 -20.82 0.88
N PRO A 90 -2.84 -21.31 2.09
CA PRO A 90 -2.10 -20.51 3.04
C PRO A 90 -0.82 -19.99 2.39
N TYR A 91 -0.37 -18.79 2.73
CA TYR A 91 0.85 -18.23 2.17
C TYR A 91 1.67 -17.41 3.16
N LYS A 92 2.91 -17.12 2.78
CA LYS A 92 3.89 -16.37 3.57
C LYS A 92 4.40 -15.15 2.80
N MET A 93 4.68 -14.08 3.53
CA MET A 93 5.24 -12.83 3.01
C MET A 93 6.78 -12.89 2.94
N ASP A 94 7.31 -13.94 2.30
CA ASP A 94 8.70 -14.36 2.36
C ASP A 94 9.57 -13.96 1.15
N ASP A 95 9.01 -13.26 0.17
CA ASP A 95 9.71 -12.77 -1.02
C ASP A 95 9.94 -11.25 -0.95
N PRO A 96 11.17 -10.78 -0.63
CA PRO A 96 11.47 -9.36 -0.57
C PRO A 96 11.36 -8.64 -1.92
N SER A 97 11.38 -9.37 -3.04
CA SER A 97 11.32 -8.75 -4.37
C SER A 97 9.97 -8.06 -4.63
N ALA A 98 8.92 -8.51 -3.94
CA ALA A 98 7.61 -7.85 -3.91
C ALA A 98 7.69 -6.39 -3.42
N TYR A 99 8.61 -6.10 -2.49
CA TYR A 99 8.78 -4.77 -1.92
C TYR A 99 9.73 -3.92 -2.76
N THR A 100 10.82 -4.52 -3.27
CA THR A 100 11.82 -3.79 -4.07
C THR A 100 11.25 -3.28 -5.38
N ALA A 101 10.30 -4.00 -5.99
CA ALA A 101 9.60 -3.57 -7.22
C ALA A 101 9.01 -2.15 -7.07
N SER A 102 8.50 -1.80 -5.89
CA SER A 102 7.90 -0.48 -5.64
C SER A 102 8.94 0.65 -5.50
N PHE A 103 10.17 0.36 -5.06
CA PHE A 103 11.15 1.41 -4.73
C PHE A 103 11.69 2.18 -5.94
N LYS A 104 11.85 1.50 -7.08
CA LYS A 104 12.20 2.16 -8.34
C LYS A 104 11.15 3.19 -8.73
N TRP A 105 9.89 2.82 -8.66
CA TRP A 105 8.77 3.71 -8.95
C TRP A 105 8.64 4.82 -7.92
N LEU A 106 8.94 4.52 -6.66
CA LEU A 106 8.89 5.50 -5.58
C LEU A 106 9.83 6.69 -5.85
N LYS A 107 11.08 6.42 -6.24
CA LYS A 107 12.04 7.48 -6.60
C LYS A 107 11.53 8.35 -7.75
N LEU A 108 10.98 7.72 -8.79
CA LEU A 108 10.44 8.41 -9.96
C LEU A 108 9.23 9.27 -9.60
N GLN A 109 8.22 8.69 -8.93
CA GLN A 109 6.99 9.38 -8.55
C GLN A 109 7.26 10.54 -7.59
N TYR A 110 8.14 10.35 -6.61
CA TYR A 110 8.55 11.42 -5.70
C TYR A 110 9.20 12.59 -6.47
N SER A 111 10.06 12.29 -7.44
CA SER A 111 10.72 13.31 -8.26
C SER A 111 9.73 14.09 -9.14
N LEU A 112 8.76 13.40 -9.75
CA LEU A 112 7.68 14.02 -10.55
C LEU A 112 6.76 14.90 -9.69
N LEU A 113 6.40 14.44 -8.49
CA LEU A 113 5.57 15.20 -7.56
C LEU A 113 6.33 16.42 -7.03
N LYS A 114 7.61 16.29 -6.69
CA LYS A 114 8.43 17.42 -6.22
C LYS A 114 8.53 18.55 -7.26
N GLN A 115 8.53 18.21 -8.55
CA GLN A 115 8.52 19.19 -9.64
C GLN A 115 7.15 19.84 -9.84
N SER A 116 6.06 19.09 -9.68
CA SER A 116 4.70 19.54 -10.00
C SER A 116 3.92 20.10 -8.80
N ARG A 117 4.35 19.81 -7.56
CA ARG A 117 3.66 20.15 -6.30
C ARG A 117 4.62 20.84 -5.33
N THR A 118 5.17 21.97 -5.73
CA THR A 118 6.22 22.71 -4.99
C THR A 118 5.80 23.19 -3.59
N THR A 119 4.50 23.18 -3.28
CA THR A 119 3.96 23.60 -1.98
C THR A 119 3.76 22.44 -0.99
N TYR A 120 3.98 21.20 -1.40
CA TYR A 120 3.84 20.04 -0.51
C TYR A 120 5.14 19.84 0.27
N ASP A 121 5.02 19.45 1.54
CA ASP A 121 6.17 19.00 2.32
C ASP A 121 6.65 17.61 1.84
N ASP A 122 7.88 17.24 2.23
CA ASP A 122 8.50 15.99 1.79
C ASP A 122 7.75 14.75 2.28
N GLU A 123 7.07 14.81 3.43
CA GLU A 123 6.30 13.68 3.96
C GLU A 123 5.09 13.41 3.08
N ARG A 124 4.31 14.45 2.76
CA ARG A 124 3.16 14.35 1.87
C ARG A 124 3.57 13.90 0.47
N LEU A 125 4.66 14.45 -0.08
CA LEU A 125 5.20 14.02 -1.37
C LEU A 125 5.59 12.55 -1.35
N LEU A 126 6.23 12.08 -0.27
CA LEU A 126 6.64 10.68 -0.14
C LEU A 126 5.44 9.73 -0.03
N ILE A 127 4.39 10.11 0.71
CA ILE A 127 3.19 9.29 0.87
C ILE A 127 2.43 9.20 -0.47
N ASP A 128 2.20 10.32 -1.15
CA ASP A 128 1.55 10.34 -2.47
C ASP A 128 2.38 9.53 -3.48
N ALA A 129 3.70 9.64 -3.44
CA ALA A 129 4.60 8.82 -4.26
C ALA A 129 4.49 7.34 -3.90
N ALA A 130 4.40 6.98 -2.63
CA ALA A 130 4.30 5.60 -2.17
C ALA A 130 3.00 4.93 -2.58
N LEU A 131 1.87 5.64 -2.50
CA LEU A 131 0.59 5.12 -2.98
C LEU A 131 0.64 4.80 -4.49
N ARG A 132 1.21 5.70 -5.30
CA ARG A 132 1.38 5.47 -6.75
C ARG A 132 2.38 4.37 -7.04
N ALA A 133 3.52 4.38 -6.35
CA ALA A 133 4.62 3.45 -6.58
C ALA A 133 4.26 2.02 -6.18
N THR A 134 3.53 1.85 -5.08
CA THR A 134 3.05 0.53 -4.66
C THR A 134 2.04 -0.04 -5.64
N GLN A 135 1.17 0.79 -6.24
CA GLN A 135 0.27 0.33 -7.32
C GLN A 135 1.08 -0.21 -8.50
N ILE A 136 2.06 0.53 -8.99
CA ILE A 136 2.87 0.10 -10.14
C ILE A 136 3.71 -1.13 -9.78
N GLY A 137 4.35 -1.11 -8.60
CA GLY A 137 5.20 -2.21 -8.12
C GLY A 137 4.43 -3.52 -7.96
N GLN A 138 3.20 -3.49 -7.43
CA GLN A 138 2.38 -4.72 -7.36
C GLN A 138 1.96 -5.24 -8.73
N VAL A 139 1.75 -4.36 -9.72
CA VAL A 139 1.42 -4.75 -11.10
C VAL A 139 2.61 -5.45 -11.73
N GLU A 140 3.82 -4.91 -11.56
CA GLU A 140 5.05 -5.55 -12.04
C GLU A 140 5.30 -6.90 -11.35
N TYR A 141 5.07 -6.98 -10.04
CA TYR A 141 5.30 -8.19 -9.27
C TYR A 141 4.31 -9.31 -9.60
N PHE A 142 3.00 -9.00 -9.58
CA PHE A 142 1.96 -9.98 -9.84
C PHE A 142 1.66 -10.16 -11.34
N GLY A 143 2.01 -9.20 -12.20
CA GLY A 143 1.74 -9.28 -13.63
C GLY A 143 0.26 -9.06 -13.99
N SER A 144 -0.50 -8.35 -13.16
CA SER A 144 -1.88 -7.93 -13.46
C SER A 144 -2.33 -6.71 -12.66
N TYR A 145 -3.21 -5.90 -13.25
CA TYR A 145 -3.76 -4.69 -12.64
C TYR A 145 -4.76 -4.96 -11.50
N THR A 146 -5.59 -5.99 -11.65
CA THR A 146 -6.69 -6.30 -10.73
C THR A 146 -6.56 -7.72 -10.16
N GLY A 147 -7.38 -8.04 -9.15
CA GLY A 147 -7.63 -9.43 -8.77
C GLY A 147 -8.13 -10.26 -9.96
N ASN A 148 -7.71 -11.52 -10.05
CA ASN A 148 -8.14 -12.43 -11.13
C ASN A 148 -8.73 -13.71 -10.54
N GLU A 149 -10.01 -13.66 -10.19
CA GLU A 149 -10.74 -14.77 -9.58
C GLU A 149 -10.74 -16.00 -10.49
N THR A 150 -10.94 -15.83 -11.79
CA THR A 150 -10.92 -16.94 -12.76
C THR A 150 -9.59 -17.70 -12.72
N ARG A 151 -8.46 -16.99 -12.74
CA ARG A 151 -7.12 -17.62 -12.63
C ARG A 151 -6.93 -18.24 -11.24
N ARG A 152 -7.43 -17.60 -10.18
CA ARG A 152 -7.40 -18.17 -8.82
C ARG A 152 -8.17 -19.49 -8.76
N MET A 153 -9.38 -19.55 -9.30
CA MET A 153 -10.22 -20.75 -9.33
C MET A 153 -9.55 -21.89 -10.08
N VAL A 154 -8.91 -21.61 -11.21
CA VAL A 154 -8.09 -22.60 -11.93
C VAL A 154 -6.92 -23.09 -11.07
N ALA A 155 -6.21 -22.19 -10.38
CA ALA A 155 -5.07 -22.55 -9.53
C ALA A 155 -5.43 -23.37 -8.28
N VAL A 156 -6.67 -23.22 -7.77
CA VAL A 156 -7.16 -23.97 -6.59
C VAL A 156 -8.00 -25.19 -6.94
N ALA A 157 -8.41 -25.36 -8.20
CA ALA A 157 -9.20 -26.52 -8.64
C ALA A 157 -8.50 -27.86 -8.30
N ASP A 158 -7.18 -27.90 -8.44
CA ASP A 158 -6.37 -29.08 -8.12
C ASP A 158 -6.27 -29.39 -6.62
N LEU A 159 -6.79 -28.51 -5.75
CA LEU A 159 -6.76 -28.68 -4.29
C LEU A 159 -8.11 -29.12 -3.71
N ILE A 160 -9.16 -29.16 -4.53
CA ILE A 160 -10.48 -29.57 -4.07
C ILE A 160 -10.42 -31.02 -3.59
N GLY A 161 -10.81 -31.24 -2.33
CA GLY A 161 -10.82 -32.57 -1.70
C GLY A 161 -9.47 -33.05 -1.16
N LYS A 162 -8.44 -32.19 -1.15
CA LYS A 162 -7.13 -32.48 -0.54
C LYS A 162 -7.03 -31.82 0.84
N ASP A 163 -6.13 -32.34 1.68
CA ASP A 163 -5.75 -31.69 2.93
C ASP A 163 -5.21 -30.27 2.67
N ILE A 164 -5.37 -29.37 3.64
CA ILE A 164 -4.88 -27.99 3.55
C ILE A 164 -3.37 -28.03 3.28
N PRO A 165 -2.88 -27.51 2.14
CA PRO A 165 -1.46 -27.56 1.82
C PRO A 165 -0.64 -26.71 2.80
N PRO A 166 0.66 -27.01 2.98
CA PRO A 166 1.56 -26.13 3.72
C PRO A 166 1.59 -24.74 3.09
N SER A 167 1.95 -23.72 3.87
CA SER A 167 2.01 -22.35 3.36
C SER A 167 3.01 -22.20 2.21
N GLU A 168 2.57 -21.62 1.11
CA GLU A 168 3.41 -21.31 -0.05
C GLU A 168 4.00 -19.89 0.04
N SER A 169 5.02 -19.63 -0.75
CA SER A 169 5.55 -18.27 -0.90
C SER A 169 4.56 -17.38 -1.65
N ILE A 170 4.47 -16.09 -1.27
CA ILE A 170 3.69 -15.07 -2.00
C ILE A 170 4.05 -14.98 -3.49
N ALA A 171 5.27 -15.40 -3.88
CA ALA A 171 5.73 -15.45 -5.26
C ALA A 171 4.92 -16.40 -6.17
N VAL A 172 4.25 -17.41 -5.60
CA VAL A 172 3.53 -18.43 -6.37
C VAL A 172 2.26 -17.88 -7.03
N PHE A 173 1.65 -16.83 -6.47
CA PHE A 173 0.36 -16.36 -6.96
C PHE A 173 0.45 -15.70 -8.33
N GLY A 174 1.51 -14.91 -8.58
CA GLY A 174 1.62 -14.07 -9.78
C GLY A 174 0.28 -13.42 -10.12
N SER A 175 -0.18 -13.61 -11.36
CA SER A 175 -1.39 -12.95 -11.87
C SER A 175 -2.71 -13.43 -11.23
N SER A 176 -2.68 -14.45 -10.38
CA SER A 176 -3.83 -14.95 -9.61
C SER A 176 -3.95 -14.30 -8.23
N ALA A 177 -3.07 -13.35 -7.88
CA ALA A 177 -3.14 -12.61 -6.63
C ALA A 177 -4.46 -11.85 -6.48
N MET A 178 -5.10 -11.98 -5.32
CA MET A 178 -6.37 -11.38 -4.97
C MET A 178 -6.16 -10.31 -3.88
N CYS A 179 -7.24 -9.87 -3.25
CA CYS A 179 -7.23 -8.73 -2.34
C CYS A 179 -6.28 -8.86 -1.16
N LYS A 180 -6.22 -10.02 -0.49
CA LYS A 180 -5.31 -10.20 0.65
C LYS A 180 -3.84 -10.18 0.26
N GLU A 181 -3.46 -10.83 -0.85
CA GLU A 181 -2.07 -10.85 -1.29
C GLU A 181 -1.59 -9.44 -1.65
N ARG A 182 -2.41 -8.72 -2.42
CA ARG A 182 -2.13 -7.35 -2.84
C ARG A 182 -2.08 -6.38 -1.67
N ALA A 183 -3.08 -6.39 -0.80
CA ALA A 183 -3.11 -5.53 0.39
C ALA A 183 -1.95 -5.82 1.35
N ALA A 184 -1.56 -7.09 1.52
CA ALA A 184 -0.41 -7.44 2.36
C ALA A 184 0.92 -6.92 1.79
N VAL A 185 1.16 -7.07 0.48
CA VAL A 185 2.37 -6.54 -0.18
C VAL A 185 2.43 -5.03 -0.05
N VAL A 186 1.32 -4.34 -0.32
CA VAL A 186 1.25 -2.88 -0.21
C VAL A 186 1.48 -2.42 1.23
N HIS A 187 0.78 -3.00 2.21
CA HIS A 187 0.94 -2.67 3.62
C HIS A 187 2.38 -2.85 4.11
N ASN A 188 3.00 -4.01 3.81
CA ASN A 188 4.39 -4.27 4.17
C ASN A 188 5.35 -3.26 3.51
N THR A 189 5.11 -2.92 2.24
CA THR A 189 5.92 -1.93 1.52
C THR A 189 5.81 -0.54 2.17
N LEU A 190 4.61 -0.11 2.55
CA LEU A 190 4.40 1.16 3.26
C LEU A 190 5.12 1.19 4.61
N LYS A 191 5.06 0.09 5.39
CA LYS A 191 5.80 -0.04 6.66
C LYS A 191 7.32 -0.03 6.48
N ILE A 192 7.83 -0.62 5.40
CA ILE A 192 9.26 -0.56 5.04
C ILE A 192 9.69 0.88 4.74
N ILE A 193 8.86 1.66 4.05
CA ILE A 193 9.09 3.09 3.74
C ILE A 193 8.94 3.98 4.99
N GLY A 194 8.27 3.47 6.03
CA GLY A 194 7.97 4.23 7.25
C GLY A 194 6.70 5.09 7.13
N VAL A 195 5.78 4.69 6.26
CA VAL A 195 4.42 5.22 6.20
C VAL A 195 3.56 4.39 7.16
N ASP A 196 2.77 5.07 8.00
CA ASP A 196 1.86 4.36 8.89
C ASP A 196 0.64 3.85 8.12
N SER A 197 0.38 2.56 8.27
CA SER A 197 -0.70 1.86 7.60
C SER A 197 -1.27 0.73 8.46
N SER A 198 -2.49 0.30 8.14
CA SER A 198 -3.09 -0.92 8.67
C SER A 198 -3.56 -1.78 7.52
N PHE A 199 -3.25 -3.07 7.58
CA PHE A 199 -3.90 -4.07 6.75
C PHE A 199 -5.25 -4.39 7.36
N MET A 200 -6.32 -4.25 6.58
CA MET A 200 -7.68 -4.45 7.02
C MET A 200 -8.29 -5.65 6.31
N VAL A 201 -9.13 -6.40 7.01
CA VAL A 201 -9.98 -7.45 6.44
C VAL A 201 -11.39 -7.22 6.94
N GLY A 202 -12.34 -7.40 6.04
CA GLY A 202 -13.75 -7.30 6.34
C GLY A 202 -14.55 -7.76 5.14
N ASN A 203 -15.73 -7.19 5.02
CA ASN A 203 -16.67 -7.50 3.97
C ASN A 203 -16.75 -6.38 2.94
N LEU A 204 -17.09 -6.77 1.73
CA LEU A 204 -17.25 -5.93 0.57
C LEU A 204 -18.69 -6.06 0.12
N HIS A 205 -19.48 -5.04 0.41
CA HIS A 205 -20.87 -5.01 -0.06
C HIS A 205 -20.92 -4.45 -1.47
N VAL A 206 -21.38 -5.24 -2.43
CA VAL A 206 -21.66 -4.77 -3.79
C VAL A 206 -23.08 -4.27 -3.82
N VAL A 207 -23.25 -2.99 -4.14
CA VAL A 207 -24.55 -2.33 -4.21
C VAL A 207 -24.93 -2.08 -5.67
N SER A 208 -26.21 -2.19 -6.01
CA SER A 208 -26.73 -1.85 -7.33
C SER A 208 -26.98 -0.35 -7.50
N LEU A 209 -27.25 0.10 -8.72
CA LEU A 209 -27.61 1.50 -9.02
C LEU A 209 -28.84 2.00 -8.24
N ASP A 210 -29.76 1.10 -7.89
CA ASP A 210 -30.95 1.37 -7.05
C ASP A 210 -30.69 1.19 -5.54
N LYS A 211 -29.41 1.14 -5.13
CA LYS A 211 -28.95 1.07 -3.74
C LYS A 211 -29.35 -0.20 -2.99
N GLN A 212 -29.61 -1.29 -3.69
CA GLN A 212 -29.85 -2.59 -3.07
C GLN A 212 -28.54 -3.36 -2.95
N MET A 213 -28.31 -3.98 -1.79
CA MET A 213 -27.17 -4.89 -1.63
C MET A 213 -27.39 -6.11 -2.51
N VAL A 214 -26.45 -6.34 -3.43
CA VAL A 214 -26.48 -7.44 -4.39
C VAL A 214 -25.62 -8.60 -3.90
N GLU A 215 -24.49 -8.28 -3.27
CA GLU A 215 -23.50 -9.28 -2.86
C GLU A 215 -22.71 -8.83 -1.63
N ASP A 216 -22.23 -9.79 -0.85
CA ASP A 216 -21.29 -9.59 0.25
C ASP A 216 -20.11 -10.56 0.07
N GLN A 217 -18.90 -10.01 -0.07
CA GLN A 217 -17.68 -10.78 -0.33
C GLN A 217 -16.57 -10.42 0.67
N PRO A 218 -15.83 -11.40 1.23
CA PRO A 218 -14.65 -11.09 2.03
C PRO A 218 -13.60 -10.32 1.22
N HIS A 219 -13.09 -9.22 1.77
CA HIS A 219 -12.11 -8.37 1.10
C HIS A 219 -11.03 -7.86 2.06
N ALA A 220 -9.91 -7.43 1.48
CA ALA A 220 -8.84 -6.81 2.21
C ALA A 220 -8.35 -5.55 1.51
N TRP A 221 -8.02 -4.55 2.31
CA TRP A 221 -7.58 -3.23 1.87
C TRP A 221 -6.55 -2.66 2.87
N VAL A 222 -6.05 -1.47 2.58
CA VAL A 222 -5.08 -0.77 3.42
C VAL A 222 -5.66 0.56 3.88
N VAL A 223 -5.48 0.89 5.16
CA VAL A 223 -5.77 2.23 5.69
C VAL A 223 -4.45 2.92 5.97
N VAL A 224 -4.24 4.12 5.44
CA VAL A 224 -3.01 4.92 5.56
C VAL A 224 -3.27 6.13 6.45
N ARG A 225 -2.37 6.37 7.41
CA ARG A 225 -2.46 7.44 8.40
C ARG A 225 -1.23 8.34 8.39
N PRO A 226 -1.17 9.35 7.51
CA PRO A 226 -0.09 10.34 7.51
C PRO A 226 0.00 11.07 8.85
N LYS A 227 1.21 11.44 9.29
CA LYS A 227 1.37 12.25 10.52
C LYS A 227 0.84 13.68 10.34
N THR A 228 0.81 14.14 9.10
CA THR A 228 0.25 15.45 8.70
C THR A 228 -1.27 15.51 8.85
N GLY A 229 -1.93 14.39 9.15
CA GLY A 229 -3.37 14.29 9.35
C GLY A 229 -4.10 13.76 8.12
N GLY A 230 -5.39 13.48 8.31
CA GLY A 230 -6.20 12.72 7.37
C GLY A 230 -6.00 11.22 7.50
N VAL A 231 -7.02 10.47 7.13
CA VAL A 231 -6.97 9.01 7.07
C VAL A 231 -7.42 8.65 5.66
N TYR A 232 -6.73 7.72 5.01
CA TYR A 232 -7.04 7.34 3.64
C TYR A 232 -7.26 5.85 3.57
N GLN A 233 -8.28 5.44 2.84
CA GLN A 233 -8.44 4.07 2.42
C GLN A 233 -7.80 3.89 1.06
N TYR A 234 -7.06 2.79 0.91
CA TYR A 234 -6.43 2.37 -0.33
C TYR A 234 -6.81 0.92 -0.63
N ASP A 235 -7.51 0.71 -1.75
CA ASP A 235 -7.81 -0.63 -2.27
C ASP A 235 -6.87 -0.98 -3.44
N PRO A 236 -5.85 -1.82 -3.20
CA PRO A 236 -4.90 -2.22 -4.24
C PRO A 236 -5.48 -3.27 -5.21
N THR A 237 -6.64 -3.84 -4.92
CA THR A 237 -7.27 -4.85 -5.79
C THR A 237 -8.08 -4.21 -6.91
N ASN A 238 -8.61 -3.02 -6.63
CA ASN A 238 -9.56 -2.30 -7.47
C ASN A 238 -9.01 -0.92 -7.84
N PRO A 239 -7.89 -0.83 -8.56
CA PRO A 239 -7.32 0.45 -8.97
C PRO A 239 -8.21 1.15 -10.01
N ILE A 240 -7.96 2.44 -10.24
CA ILE A 240 -8.62 3.20 -11.31
C ILE A 240 -7.90 2.88 -12.62
N LEU A 241 -8.58 2.16 -13.51
CA LEU A 241 -8.02 1.74 -14.79
C LEU A 241 -8.14 2.84 -15.84
N HIS A 242 -7.08 3.01 -16.63
CA HIS A 242 -7.07 3.86 -17.81
C HIS A 242 -6.96 2.98 -19.04
N ILE A 243 -8.00 2.97 -19.87
CA ILE A 243 -8.10 2.08 -21.03
C ILE A 243 -7.83 2.84 -22.33
N ASP A 244 -7.27 2.16 -23.33
CA ASP A 244 -7.15 2.70 -24.68
C ASP A 244 -8.45 2.57 -25.48
N ALA A 245 -8.39 2.94 -26.76
CA ALA A 245 -9.54 2.90 -27.67
C ALA A 245 -10.02 1.47 -27.96
N ASP A 246 -9.17 0.46 -27.76
CA ASP A 246 -9.51 -0.95 -27.92
C ASP A 246 -10.11 -1.55 -26.63
N GLY A 247 -10.15 -0.77 -25.55
CA GLY A 247 -10.66 -1.18 -24.24
C GLY A 247 -9.61 -1.87 -23.37
N GLU A 248 -8.35 -1.86 -23.76
CA GLU A 248 -7.27 -2.54 -23.04
C GLU A 248 -6.65 -1.60 -21.97
N PRO A 249 -6.39 -2.08 -20.74
CA PRO A 249 -5.75 -1.29 -19.70
C PRO A 249 -4.33 -0.87 -20.09
N THR A 250 -4.10 0.43 -20.20
CA THR A 250 -2.79 1.01 -20.50
C THR A 250 -1.97 1.31 -19.24
N TRP A 251 -2.63 1.79 -18.19
CA TRP A 251 -2.04 2.03 -16.88
C TRP A 251 -3.14 2.14 -15.80
N ALA A 252 -2.74 2.23 -14.53
CA ALA A 252 -3.69 2.33 -13.42
C ALA A 252 -3.22 3.30 -12.33
N ASP A 253 -4.14 4.12 -11.82
CA ASP A 253 -3.95 4.93 -10.62
C ASP A 253 -4.37 4.14 -9.37
N PRO A 254 -3.73 4.38 -8.21
CA PRO A 254 -4.18 3.79 -6.96
C PRO A 254 -5.59 4.30 -6.60
N ASN A 255 -6.49 3.39 -6.20
CA ASN A 255 -7.82 3.77 -5.74
C ASN A 255 -7.77 4.17 -4.27
N VAL A 256 -7.56 5.46 -4.04
CA VAL A 256 -7.40 6.05 -2.71
C VAL A 256 -8.54 7.00 -2.43
N LYS A 257 -9.23 6.81 -1.30
CA LYS A 257 -10.29 7.71 -0.84
C LYS A 257 -9.96 8.27 0.54
N PRO A 258 -10.12 9.60 0.75
CA PRO A 258 -10.06 10.14 2.10
C PRO A 258 -11.24 9.59 2.91
N LEU A 259 -10.95 9.20 4.13
CA LEU A 259 -11.94 8.85 5.13
C LEU A 259 -12.36 10.11 5.87
N ASP A 260 -13.65 10.20 6.19
CA ASP A 260 -14.18 11.37 6.88
C ASP A 260 -13.65 11.48 8.33
N ALA A 261 -13.84 12.65 8.94
CA ALA A 261 -13.35 12.90 10.30
C ALA A 261 -14.09 12.08 11.40
N ASN A 262 -15.25 11.51 11.06
CA ASN A 262 -16.04 10.65 11.96
C ASN A 262 -15.74 9.16 11.73
N TRP A 263 -14.85 8.84 10.79
CA TRP A 263 -14.47 7.48 10.50
C TRP A 263 -13.86 6.85 11.76
N HIS A 264 -14.43 5.72 12.12
CA HIS A 264 -13.91 4.80 13.12
C HIS A 264 -14.04 3.39 12.57
N GLU A 265 -13.37 2.45 13.22
CA GLU A 265 -13.50 1.04 12.88
C GLU A 265 -14.97 0.61 12.97
N GLY A 266 -15.44 -0.13 11.97
CA GLY A 266 -16.84 -0.53 11.87
C GLY A 266 -17.75 0.46 11.13
N VAL A 267 -17.23 1.59 10.64
CA VAL A 267 -17.97 2.48 9.74
C VAL A 267 -17.80 2.04 8.29
N ASP A 268 -18.94 1.89 7.62
CA ASP A 268 -19.05 1.62 6.19
C ASP A 268 -18.38 2.71 5.34
N VAL A 269 -17.39 2.33 4.51
CA VAL A 269 -16.70 3.26 3.61
C VAL A 269 -16.94 2.94 2.14
N GLY A 270 -17.75 3.78 1.47
CA GLY A 270 -17.98 3.78 0.02
C GLY A 270 -16.72 3.93 -0.85
N LEU A 271 -16.21 2.88 -1.48
CA LEU A 271 -15.38 3.01 -2.69
C LEU A 271 -16.28 3.00 -3.94
N GLU A 272 -15.74 3.38 -5.11
CA GLU A 272 -16.44 3.24 -6.38
C GLU A 272 -15.42 2.72 -7.41
N GLU A 273 -15.86 1.81 -8.28
CA GLU A 273 -15.06 1.26 -9.37
C GLU A 273 -15.13 2.22 -10.56
N TRP A 274 -13.97 2.71 -11.00
CA TRP A 274 -13.89 3.72 -12.06
C TRP A 274 -12.98 3.26 -13.19
N THR A 275 -13.48 3.40 -14.42
CA THR A 275 -12.68 3.32 -15.64
C THR A 275 -12.59 4.70 -16.28
N THR A 276 -11.40 5.09 -16.72
CA THR A 276 -11.18 6.31 -17.49
C THR A 276 -11.02 5.96 -18.97
N ASN A 277 -11.92 6.49 -19.81
CA ASN A 277 -11.90 6.33 -21.26
C ASN A 277 -10.78 7.16 -21.92
N PRO A 278 -10.44 6.91 -23.20
CA PRO A 278 -9.44 7.69 -23.93
C PRO A 278 -9.71 9.19 -24.01
N ASP A 279 -10.98 9.60 -23.93
CA ASP A 279 -11.40 11.01 -23.93
C ASP A 279 -11.33 11.67 -22.53
N GLY A 280 -10.88 10.93 -21.52
CA GLY A 280 -10.79 11.38 -20.13
C GLY A 280 -12.11 11.32 -19.37
N SER A 281 -13.21 10.88 -19.99
CA SER A 281 -14.47 10.63 -19.29
C SER A 281 -14.31 9.45 -18.32
N LYS A 282 -14.93 9.59 -17.14
CA LYS A 282 -14.98 8.53 -16.14
C LYS A 282 -16.33 7.84 -16.20
N VAL A 283 -16.31 6.53 -16.37
CA VAL A 283 -17.51 5.69 -16.36
C VAL A 283 -17.41 4.76 -15.16
N ALA A 284 -18.39 4.84 -14.26
CA ALA A 284 -18.59 3.79 -13.27
C ALA A 284 -19.03 2.54 -14.02
N SER A 285 -18.50 1.35 -13.68
CA SER A 285 -18.73 0.13 -14.47
C SER A 285 -20.23 -0.04 -14.80
N GLU A 286 -20.56 -0.15 -16.10
CA GLU A 286 -21.90 0.14 -16.66
C GLU A 286 -23.07 -0.71 -16.14
N LYS A 287 -22.82 -1.68 -15.25
CA LYS A 287 -23.86 -2.54 -14.67
C LYS A 287 -24.14 -2.26 -13.19
N TYR A 288 -23.23 -1.64 -12.44
CA TYR A 288 -23.36 -1.45 -11.00
C TYR A 288 -22.65 -0.17 -10.55
N GLN A 289 -23.31 0.68 -9.77
CA GLN A 289 -22.57 1.57 -8.87
C GLN A 289 -22.12 0.72 -7.69
N VAL A 290 -20.91 0.18 -7.75
CA VAL A 290 -20.40 -0.60 -6.63
C VAL A 290 -20.08 0.38 -5.50
N HIS A 291 -21.02 0.59 -4.59
CA HIS A 291 -20.78 1.24 -3.30
C HIS A 291 -20.20 0.18 -2.39
N TYR A 292 -18.87 0.06 -2.35
CA TYR A 292 -18.26 -0.85 -1.40
C TYR A 292 -18.54 -0.31 0.00
N THR A 293 -19.21 -1.05 0.86
CA THR A 293 -19.19 -0.74 2.29
C THR A 293 -18.36 -1.79 3.00
N TYR A 294 -17.50 -1.34 3.91
CA TYR A 294 -16.59 -2.18 4.66
C TYR A 294 -17.06 -2.27 6.09
N SER A 295 -17.69 -3.37 6.44
CA SER A 295 -18.02 -3.64 7.84
C SER A 295 -16.88 -4.41 8.49
N VAL A 296 -16.41 -3.92 9.63
CA VAL A 296 -15.67 -4.72 10.60
C VAL A 296 -16.71 -5.38 11.50
N SER A 297 -16.77 -6.72 11.51
CA SER A 297 -17.81 -7.44 12.27
C SER A 297 -17.62 -7.20 13.77
N PRO A 298 -18.57 -6.62 14.51
CA PRO A 298 -18.45 -6.54 15.95
C PRO A 298 -18.60 -7.95 16.56
N PHE A 299 -17.54 -8.49 17.17
CA PHE A 299 -17.62 -9.68 18.02
C PHE A 299 -17.73 -9.30 19.50
#